data_AF-A0A348YJP8-F1
#
_entry.id   AF-A0A348YJP8-F1
#
_cell.length_a   1.000
_cell.length_b   1.000
_cell.length_c   1.000
_cell.angle_alpha   90.00
_cell.angle_beta   90.00
_cell.angle_gamma   90.00
#
_symmetry.space_group_name_H-M   'P 1'
#
loop_
_entity.id
_entity.type
_entity.pdbx_description
1 polymer ?
#
loop_
_entity_poly.entity_id
_entity_poly.type
_entity_poly.pdbx_seq_one_letter_code
_entity_poly.pdbx_strand_id
1 'polypeptide(L)'
;EEAAAEDTATTDAAAEDTAADTAAAADSNQEATASEDETSFTPKDEDAAAEAAGSQETAKADSRAEACSLTSDNDSEVISNCMKTSPSDEVLADLVKESLANKRCEIAKRIMTSRGRSASQAMALMYAKLSDPNAQNMSDCIPKDSKSAVYWYEKALKHGDNAEAQNALEKLKNE
;
A
#
# COMPACT_ATOMS: atom_id res chain seq x y z
N GLU A 1 -55.00 27.05 -15.46
CA GLU A 1 -53.57 26.92 -15.78
C GLU A 1 -53.07 25.54 -15.37
N GLU A 2 -52.93 24.58 -16.29
CA GLU A 2 -51.75 24.31 -17.18
C GLU A 2 -50.65 23.56 -16.41
N ALA A 3 -50.39 22.25 -16.60
CA ALA A 3 -49.91 21.50 -17.79
C ALA A 3 -48.56 22.07 -18.28
N ALA A 4 -47.52 21.33 -18.66
CA ALA A 4 -47.37 19.96 -19.12
C ALA A 4 -45.89 19.49 -18.98
N ALA A 5 -45.67 18.20 -19.26
CA ALA A 5 -44.38 17.54 -19.44
C ALA A 5 -43.77 17.79 -20.85
N GLU A 6 -42.46 17.57 -20.99
CA GLU A 6 -41.72 17.11 -22.19
C GLU A 6 -40.29 16.78 -21.70
N ASP A 7 -39.79 15.54 -21.71
CA ASP A 7 -39.40 14.66 -22.84
C ASP A 7 -38.67 15.39 -23.97
N THR A 8 -37.34 15.19 -24.04
CA THR A 8 -36.66 14.99 -25.33
C THR A 8 -35.40 14.17 -25.11
N ALA A 9 -35.46 12.91 -25.54
CA ALA A 9 -34.31 12.15 -25.98
C ALA A 9 -33.69 12.83 -27.21
N THR A 10 -32.36 12.75 -27.35
CA THR A 10 -31.71 12.88 -28.66
C THR A 10 -30.70 11.74 -28.83
N THR A 11 -30.92 11.00 -29.89
CA THR A 11 -30.07 9.97 -30.48
C THR A 11 -29.81 10.38 -31.91
N ASP A 12 -28.55 10.41 -32.34
CA ASP A 12 -28.12 10.13 -33.73
C ASP A 12 -26.59 9.89 -33.70
N ALA A 13 -26.14 8.65 -33.90
CA ALA A 13 -25.65 8.04 -35.15
C ALA A 13 -24.28 8.61 -35.59
N ALA A 14 -23.19 7.84 -35.43
CA ALA A 14 -22.65 6.85 -36.37
C ALA A 14 -21.71 7.46 -37.43
N ALA A 15 -20.42 7.10 -37.35
CA ALA A 15 -19.54 6.96 -38.50
C ALA A 15 -18.38 6.03 -38.13
N GLU A 16 -18.36 4.89 -38.83
CA GLU A 16 -17.30 3.90 -38.87
C GLU A 16 -16.01 4.50 -39.46
N ASP A 17 -14.85 4.09 -38.97
CA ASP A 17 -13.64 4.03 -39.79
C ASP A 17 -12.97 2.68 -39.57
N THR A 18 -12.97 1.90 -40.64
CA THR A 18 -12.41 0.57 -40.77
C THR A 18 -11.34 0.64 -41.85
N ALA A 19 -10.09 0.39 -41.49
CA ALA A 19 -9.06 -0.12 -42.38
C ALA A 19 -8.01 -0.82 -41.50
N ALA A 20 -8.03 -2.16 -41.40
CA ALA A 20 -7.38 -3.11 -42.34
C ALA A 20 -5.86 -2.85 -42.40
N ASP A 21 -5.08 -3.62 -41.64
CA ASP A 21 -4.50 -4.92 -42.05
C ASP A 21 -3.10 -4.72 -42.63
N THR A 22 -2.08 -5.24 -41.93
CA THR A 22 -1.04 -6.03 -42.60
C THR A 22 -0.40 -6.96 -41.57
N ALA A 23 -0.62 -8.25 -41.78
CA ALA A 23 0.03 -9.36 -41.12
C ALA A 23 1.54 -9.45 -41.43
N ALA A 24 2.31 -9.95 -40.46
CA ALA A 24 3.48 -10.77 -40.76
C ALA A 24 3.72 -11.76 -39.62
N ALA A 25 3.65 -13.04 -39.98
CA ALA A 25 3.86 -14.21 -39.14
C ALA A 25 5.35 -14.64 -39.10
N ALA A 26 5.58 -15.74 -38.39
CA ALA A 26 6.78 -16.59 -38.27
C ALA A 26 7.74 -16.19 -37.14
N ASP A 27 7.84 -16.95 -36.03
CA ASP A 27 8.24 -18.37 -35.84
C ASP A 27 9.76 -18.58 -35.84
N SER A 28 10.18 -19.50 -34.95
CA SER A 28 11.49 -20.17 -34.85
C SER A 28 12.57 -19.54 -33.97
N ASN A 29 12.58 -20.04 -32.72
CA ASN A 29 13.71 -20.71 -32.04
C ASN A 29 15.12 -20.64 -32.69
N GLN A 30 16.10 -20.31 -31.86
CA GLN A 30 17.41 -20.99 -31.88
C GLN A 30 17.99 -21.09 -30.47
N GLU A 31 18.43 -22.31 -30.15
CA GLU A 31 19.07 -22.74 -28.92
C GLU A 31 20.60 -22.79 -29.12
N ALA A 32 21.32 -22.66 -28.00
CA ALA A 32 22.69 -23.09 -27.71
C ALA A 32 23.87 -22.41 -28.44
N THR A 33 24.83 -21.91 -27.64
CA THR A 33 26.09 -22.64 -27.37
C THR A 33 26.75 -22.17 -26.07
N ALA A 34 27.43 -23.10 -25.40
CA ALA A 34 28.14 -22.97 -24.14
C ALA A 34 29.63 -22.61 -24.35
N SER A 35 30.27 -22.11 -23.28
CA SER A 35 31.59 -22.49 -22.72
C SER A 35 32.19 -21.28 -21.97
N GLU A 36 32.26 -21.31 -20.64
CA GLU A 36 33.38 -21.76 -19.79
C GLU A 36 34.40 -20.64 -19.54
N ASP A 37 34.57 -20.25 -18.26
CA ASP A 37 35.84 -19.90 -17.57
C ASP A 37 35.49 -19.41 -16.15
N GLU A 38 35.49 -20.30 -15.15
CA GLU A 38 36.59 -20.56 -14.20
C GLU A 38 36.76 -19.53 -13.07
N THR A 39 36.71 -20.08 -11.84
CA THR A 39 37.35 -19.60 -10.60
C THR A 39 36.98 -18.21 -10.04
N SER A 40 36.40 -18.16 -8.84
CA SER A 40 37.13 -18.47 -7.61
C SER A 40 36.23 -18.35 -6.39
N PHE A 41 36.35 -19.36 -5.53
CA PHE A 41 35.66 -19.53 -4.27
C PHE A 41 36.69 -19.26 -3.18
N THR A 42 36.44 -18.30 -2.29
CA THR A 42 36.97 -18.35 -0.92
C THR A 42 35.90 -17.86 0.07
N PRO A 43 35.48 -18.71 1.03
CA PRO A 43 34.86 -18.27 2.28
C PRO A 43 35.96 -17.68 3.19
N LYS A 44 35.70 -16.60 3.94
CA LYS A 44 35.14 -16.59 5.31
C LYS A 44 35.95 -17.53 6.23
N ASP A 45 36.75 -16.99 7.15
CA ASP A 45 36.41 -16.66 8.54
C ASP A 45 37.72 -16.11 9.16
N GLU A 46 37.84 -15.32 10.23
CA GLU A 46 36.96 -14.62 11.17
C GLU A 46 37.96 -14.03 12.18
N ASP A 47 37.82 -12.77 12.59
CA ASP A 47 38.19 -12.39 13.95
C ASP A 47 37.37 -11.18 14.37
N ALA A 48 36.34 -11.52 15.16
CA ALA A 48 35.97 -10.86 16.39
C ALA A 48 36.34 -9.37 16.56
N ALA A 49 35.31 -8.53 16.47
CA ALA A 49 35.16 -7.42 17.41
C ALA A 49 33.67 -7.25 17.71
N ALA A 50 33.27 -7.85 18.82
CA ALA A 50 31.99 -7.60 19.45
C ALA A 50 31.97 -6.19 20.06
N GLU A 51 30.75 -5.64 20.17
CA GLU A 51 30.33 -4.56 21.07
C GLU A 51 30.93 -3.16 20.85
N ALA A 52 30.25 -2.34 20.05
CA ALA A 52 29.94 -0.93 20.35
C ALA A 52 29.04 -0.29 19.26
N ALA A 53 27.81 -0.78 19.09
CA ALA A 53 26.83 -0.13 18.21
C ALA A 53 25.49 0.10 18.95
N GLY A 54 25.57 0.72 20.13
CA GLY A 54 24.40 1.07 20.94
C GLY A 54 24.50 2.50 21.43
N SER A 55 24.59 3.47 20.51
CA SER A 55 24.52 4.89 20.89
C SER A 55 24.10 5.86 19.76
N GLN A 56 24.03 5.41 18.50
CA GLN A 56 23.57 6.25 17.39
C GLN A 56 22.20 5.87 16.82
N GLU A 57 21.62 4.72 17.21
CA GLU A 57 20.30 4.30 16.73
C GLU A 57 19.17 5.08 17.40
N THR A 58 19.35 5.51 18.66
CA THR A 58 18.36 6.27 19.42
C THR A 58 18.20 7.70 18.90
N ALA A 59 19.29 8.44 18.67
CA ALA A 59 19.22 9.82 18.15
C ALA A 59 18.65 9.91 16.71
N LYS A 60 18.85 8.88 15.88
CA LYS A 60 18.23 8.78 14.54
C LYS A 60 16.77 8.35 14.58
N ALA A 61 16.38 7.52 15.56
CA ALA A 61 14.99 7.15 15.77
C ALA A 61 14.17 8.35 16.27
N ASP A 62 14.70 9.14 17.20
CA ASP A 62 14.06 10.36 17.72
C ASP A 62 13.84 11.41 16.62
N SER A 63 14.87 11.70 15.81
CA SER A 63 14.75 12.67 14.70
C SER A 63 13.82 12.21 13.56
N ARG A 64 13.67 10.88 13.37
CA ARG A 64 12.74 10.27 12.40
C ARG A 64 11.30 10.25 12.92
N ALA A 65 11.12 10.11 14.23
CA ALA A 65 9.81 10.26 14.89
C ALA A 65 9.35 11.71 14.87
N GLU A 66 10.24 12.67 15.15
CA GLU A 66 9.91 14.10 15.14
C GLU A 66 9.50 14.58 13.73
N ALA A 67 10.14 14.08 12.67
CA ALA A 67 9.75 14.34 11.28
C ALA A 67 8.35 13.79 10.90
N CYS A 68 7.83 12.85 11.69
CA CYS A 68 6.52 12.23 11.54
C CYS A 68 5.49 12.77 12.54
N SER A 69 5.71 13.94 13.14
CA SER A 69 4.75 14.59 14.05
C SER A 69 3.75 15.48 13.33
N LEU A 70 2.57 15.70 13.91
CA LEU A 70 1.52 16.60 13.40
C LEU A 70 1.82 18.09 13.66
N THR A 71 3.00 18.57 13.27
CA THR A 71 3.49 19.93 13.55
C THR A 71 3.00 21.01 12.59
N SER A 72 2.42 20.62 11.45
CA SER A 72 1.89 21.53 10.42
C SER A 72 0.42 21.21 10.14
N ASP A 73 -0.34 22.27 9.83
CA ASP A 73 -1.72 22.15 9.33
C ASP A 73 -1.76 21.59 7.89
N ASN A 74 -0.62 21.54 7.19
CA ASN A 74 -0.54 21.01 5.84
C ASN A 74 -0.21 19.52 5.84
N ASP A 75 -1.21 18.66 5.56
CA ASP A 75 -1.07 17.20 5.54
C ASP A 75 0.05 16.72 4.60
N SER A 76 0.18 17.35 3.43
CA SER A 76 1.17 16.95 2.42
C SER A 76 2.60 17.23 2.87
N GLU A 77 2.80 18.33 3.61
CA GLU A 77 4.10 18.66 4.21
C GLU A 77 4.50 17.65 5.29
N VAL A 78 3.57 17.32 6.19
CA VAL A 78 3.79 16.31 7.23
C VAL A 78 4.15 14.96 6.61
N ILE A 79 3.39 14.49 5.62
CA ILE A 79 3.69 13.23 4.92
C ILE A 79 5.06 13.28 4.25
N SER A 80 5.39 14.37 3.54
CA SER A 80 6.66 14.50 2.83
C SER A 80 7.86 14.46 3.77
N ASN A 81 7.79 15.22 4.87
CA ASN A 81 8.85 15.27 5.87
C ASN A 81 9.03 13.92 6.55
N CYS A 82 7.92 13.27 6.91
CA CYS A 82 7.93 11.93 7.49
C CYS A 82 8.59 10.93 6.52
N MET A 83 8.11 10.82 5.27
CA MET A 83 8.60 9.80 4.32
C MET A 83 10.08 9.98 3.94
N LYS A 84 10.64 11.21 3.94
CA LYS A 84 12.07 11.46 3.64
C LYS A 84 13.02 10.79 4.63
N THR A 85 12.58 10.59 5.86
CA THR A 85 13.37 9.92 6.90
C THR A 85 13.18 8.40 6.89
N SER A 86 12.36 7.90 5.97
CA SER A 86 12.06 6.48 5.75
C SER A 86 11.44 5.72 6.94
N PRO A 87 10.64 6.30 7.86
CA PRO A 87 10.16 5.82 9.20
C PRO A 87 9.95 4.32 9.40
N SER A 88 10.15 3.83 10.64
CA SER A 88 9.79 2.46 11.00
C SER A 88 8.26 2.30 11.01
N ASP A 89 7.79 1.05 10.94
CA ASP A 89 6.37 0.77 10.96
C ASP A 89 5.71 1.17 12.29
N GLU A 90 6.42 1.11 13.44
CA GLU A 90 5.91 1.67 14.69
C GLU A 90 5.67 3.18 14.61
N VAL A 91 6.66 3.95 14.13
CA VAL A 91 6.54 5.42 14.01
C VAL A 91 5.37 5.78 13.08
N LEU A 92 5.22 5.05 11.98
CA LEU A 92 4.09 5.22 11.07
C LEU A 92 2.76 4.85 11.73
N ALA A 93 2.71 3.79 12.54
CA ALA A 93 1.50 3.38 13.22
C ALA A 93 1.02 4.43 14.23
N ASP A 94 1.94 5.06 14.95
CA ASP A 94 1.59 6.09 15.92
C ASP A 94 1.12 7.38 15.23
N LEU A 95 1.83 7.83 14.18
CA LEU A 95 1.36 8.96 13.35
C LEU A 95 -0.02 8.69 12.76
N VAL A 96 -0.29 7.48 12.26
CA VAL A 96 -1.61 7.12 11.74
C VAL A 96 -2.67 7.20 12.83
N LYS A 97 -2.44 6.63 14.01
CA LYS A 97 -3.39 6.70 15.13
C LYS A 97 -3.68 8.14 15.54
N GLU A 98 -2.63 8.97 15.66
CA GLU A 98 -2.76 10.38 15.98
C GLU A 98 -3.52 11.15 14.90
N SER A 99 -3.23 10.86 13.63
CA SER A 99 -3.92 11.46 12.47
C SER A 99 -5.41 11.11 12.47
N LEU A 100 -5.76 9.86 12.76
CA LEU A 100 -7.15 9.42 12.88
C LEU A 100 -7.87 10.13 14.02
N ALA A 101 -7.23 10.25 15.19
CA ALA A 101 -7.79 10.96 16.35
C ALA A 101 -8.01 12.46 16.07
N ASN A 102 -7.11 13.08 15.30
CA ASN A 102 -7.19 14.49 14.92
C ASN A 102 -7.96 14.74 13.61
N LYS A 103 -8.66 13.73 13.07
CA LYS A 103 -9.42 13.82 11.80
C LYS A 103 -8.57 14.26 10.60
N ARG A 104 -7.25 14.05 10.65
CA ARG A 104 -6.28 14.26 9.56
C ARG A 104 -6.33 13.07 8.61
N CYS A 105 -7.48 12.89 7.97
CA CYS A 105 -7.81 11.67 7.24
C CYS A 105 -6.90 11.41 6.05
N GLU A 106 -6.40 12.45 5.39
CA GLU A 106 -5.49 12.30 4.26
C GLU A 106 -4.13 11.74 4.69
N ILE A 107 -3.57 12.19 5.82
CA ILE A 107 -2.34 11.61 6.39
C ILE A 107 -2.54 10.12 6.66
N ALA A 108 -3.57 9.78 7.42
CA ALA A 108 -3.85 8.40 7.80
C ALA A 108 -4.03 7.49 6.57
N LYS A 109 -4.90 7.88 5.63
CA LYS A 109 -5.16 7.10 4.41
C LYS A 109 -3.93 7.01 3.51
N ARG A 110 -3.19 8.10 3.31
CA ARG A 110 -2.00 8.10 2.43
C ARG A 110 -0.93 7.16 2.96
N ILE A 111 -0.62 7.24 4.25
CA ILE A 111 0.41 6.40 4.87
C ILE A 111 0.00 4.93 4.82
N MET A 112 -1.19 4.60 5.34
CA MET A 112 -1.66 3.22 5.39
C MET A 112 -1.71 2.60 4.00
N THR A 113 -2.27 3.31 3.01
CA THR A 113 -2.44 2.74 1.66
C THR A 113 -1.12 2.65 0.89
N SER A 114 -0.23 3.64 1.04
CA SER A 114 1.08 3.62 0.37
C SER A 114 1.95 2.48 0.90
N ARG A 115 2.06 2.41 2.23
CA ARG A 115 2.95 1.46 2.89
C ARG A 115 2.35 0.06 2.95
N GLY A 116 1.04 -0.05 3.17
CA GLY A 116 0.31 -1.32 3.13
C GLY A 116 0.31 -2.00 1.77
N ARG A 117 0.48 -1.26 0.66
CA ARG A 117 0.60 -1.88 -0.67
C ARG A 117 1.95 -2.51 -0.96
N SER A 118 3.01 -2.00 -0.32
CA SER A 118 4.39 -2.16 -0.77
C SER A 118 5.35 -2.75 0.27
N ALA A 119 5.08 -2.57 1.56
CA ALA A 119 6.12 -2.81 2.55
C ALA A 119 5.68 -3.10 3.99
N SER A 120 4.42 -2.85 4.36
CA SER A 120 3.99 -2.99 5.75
C SER A 120 2.73 -3.82 5.89
N GLN A 121 2.89 -5.03 6.44
CA GLN A 121 1.78 -5.87 6.85
C GLN A 121 0.89 -5.14 7.87
N ALA A 122 1.48 -4.41 8.81
CA ALA A 122 0.77 -3.69 9.85
C ALA A 122 -0.14 -2.58 9.27
N MET A 123 0.36 -1.81 8.30
CA MET A 123 -0.44 -0.76 7.66
C MET A 123 -1.58 -1.32 6.82
N ALA A 124 -1.35 -2.42 6.10
CA ALA A 124 -2.40 -3.10 5.35
C ALA A 124 -3.48 -3.67 6.30
N LEU A 125 -3.06 -4.33 7.38
CA LEU A 125 -3.97 -4.90 8.38
C LEU A 125 -4.79 -3.81 9.09
N MET A 126 -4.16 -2.68 9.43
CA MET A 126 -4.84 -1.55 10.06
C MET A 126 -5.93 -0.98 9.14
N TYR A 127 -5.61 -0.74 7.86
CA TYR A 127 -6.61 -0.25 6.91
C TYR A 127 -7.74 -1.26 6.68
N ALA A 128 -7.41 -2.54 6.58
CA ALA A 128 -8.39 -3.61 6.44
C ALA A 128 -9.40 -3.59 7.60
N LYS A 129 -8.93 -3.58 8.85
CA LYS A 129 -9.78 -3.55 10.04
C LYS A 129 -10.65 -2.29 10.12
N LEU A 130 -10.14 -1.14 9.66
CA LEU A 130 -10.93 0.09 9.63
C LEU A 130 -12.05 0.03 8.58
N SER A 131 -11.78 -0.57 7.41
CA SER A 131 -12.76 -0.74 6.34
C SER A 131 -13.70 -1.94 6.51
N ASP A 132 -13.36 -2.91 7.36
CA ASP A 132 -14.14 -4.15 7.55
C ASP A 132 -15.45 -3.90 8.30
N PRO A 133 -16.64 -4.12 7.70
CA PRO A 133 -17.93 -3.92 8.37
C PRO A 133 -18.17 -4.83 9.57
N ASN A 134 -17.47 -5.96 9.68
CA ASN A 134 -17.54 -6.87 10.82
C ASN A 134 -16.60 -6.45 11.98
N ALA A 135 -15.62 -5.61 11.70
CA ALA A 135 -14.70 -5.13 12.70
C ALA A 135 -15.31 -3.99 13.54
N GLN A 136 -15.14 -4.08 14.86
CA GLN A 136 -15.59 -3.04 15.80
C GLN A 136 -14.85 -1.70 15.64
N ASN A 137 -13.67 -1.72 15.01
CA ASN A 137 -12.83 -0.55 14.83
C ASN A 137 -13.54 0.45 13.90
N MET A 138 -13.78 1.67 14.37
CA MET A 138 -14.46 2.70 13.60
C MET A 138 -13.54 3.90 13.41
N SER A 139 -13.70 4.60 12.29
CA SER A 139 -13.00 5.84 11.99
C SER A 139 -13.84 6.69 11.06
N ASP A 140 -13.93 7.98 11.36
CA ASP A 140 -14.57 8.96 10.45
C ASP A 140 -13.81 9.07 9.11
N CYS A 141 -12.54 8.65 9.08
CA CYS A 141 -11.67 8.79 7.92
C CYS A 141 -11.77 7.66 6.89
N ILE A 142 -12.24 6.47 7.30
CA ILE A 142 -12.29 5.28 6.46
C ILE A 142 -13.68 4.68 6.56
N PRO A 143 -14.49 4.74 5.48
CA PRO A 143 -15.81 4.12 5.47
C PRO A 143 -15.70 2.60 5.50
N LYS A 144 -16.73 1.95 6.06
CA LYS A 144 -16.89 0.50 5.99
C LYS A 144 -17.22 0.08 4.54
N ASP A 145 -16.46 -0.88 4.01
CA ASP A 145 -16.62 -1.43 2.67
C ASP A 145 -15.97 -2.84 2.61
N SER A 146 -16.79 -3.88 2.48
CA SER A 146 -16.31 -5.29 2.45
C SER A 146 -15.28 -5.51 1.34
N LYS A 147 -15.44 -4.88 0.17
CA LYS A 147 -14.51 -5.05 -0.97
C LYS A 147 -13.14 -4.49 -0.65
N SER A 148 -13.08 -3.30 -0.07
CA SER A 148 -11.84 -2.70 0.43
C SER A 148 -11.22 -3.56 1.52
N ALA A 149 -12.00 -4.02 2.49
CA ALA A 149 -11.50 -4.87 3.57
C ALA A 149 -10.85 -6.16 3.03
N VAL A 150 -11.52 -6.85 2.10
CA VAL A 150 -10.97 -8.04 1.43
C VAL A 150 -9.63 -7.72 0.75
N TYR A 151 -9.57 -6.66 -0.05
CA TYR A 151 -8.33 -6.26 -0.73
C TYR A 151 -7.18 -6.02 0.26
N TRP A 152 -7.44 -5.32 1.37
CA TRP A 152 -6.40 -4.94 2.32
C TRP A 152 -5.96 -6.09 3.21
N TYR A 153 -6.85 -7.00 3.61
CA TYR A 153 -6.44 -8.23 4.30
C TYR A 153 -5.61 -9.13 3.38
N GLU A 154 -5.99 -9.27 2.09
CA GLU A 154 -5.17 -10.00 1.12
C GLU A 154 -3.80 -9.34 0.93
N LYS A 155 -3.72 -8.01 0.94
CA LYS A 155 -2.45 -7.29 0.92
C LYS A 155 -1.63 -7.55 2.18
N ALA A 156 -2.23 -7.57 3.36
CA ALA A 156 -1.54 -7.90 4.60
C ALA A 156 -0.93 -9.32 4.53
N LEU A 157 -1.70 -10.31 4.05
CA LEU A 157 -1.24 -11.68 3.92
C LEU A 157 -0.13 -11.89 2.88
N LYS A 158 -0.01 -11.00 1.89
CA LYS A 158 1.14 -11.00 0.96
C LYS A 158 2.45 -10.60 1.62
N HIS A 159 2.39 -9.91 2.76
CA HIS A 159 3.58 -9.49 3.51
C HIS A 159 3.97 -10.46 4.63
N GLY A 160 3.09 -11.41 4.98
CA GLY A 160 3.34 -12.44 5.97
C GLY A 160 2.05 -13.05 6.52
N ASP A 161 2.18 -14.21 7.17
CA ASP A 161 1.03 -14.88 7.76
C ASP A 161 0.40 -14.07 8.90
N ASN A 162 -0.93 -14.09 8.95
CA ASN A 162 -1.68 -13.40 9.98
C ASN A 162 -3.04 -14.08 10.20
N ALA A 163 -3.20 -14.74 11.34
CA ALA A 163 -4.41 -15.48 11.67
C ALA A 163 -5.66 -14.57 11.74
N GLU A 164 -5.51 -13.32 12.18
CA GLU A 164 -6.60 -12.35 12.20
C GLU A 164 -7.08 -12.02 10.78
N ALA A 165 -6.15 -11.69 9.87
CA ALA A 165 -6.49 -11.40 8.47
C ALA A 165 -7.10 -12.61 7.75
N GLN A 166 -6.63 -13.83 8.02
CA GLN A 166 -7.20 -15.05 7.47
C GLN A 166 -8.66 -15.24 7.93
N ASN A 167 -8.91 -15.11 9.23
CA ASN A 167 -10.26 -15.26 9.78
C ASN A 167 -11.23 -14.18 9.28
N ALA A 168 -10.76 -12.94 9.18
CA ALA A 168 -11.58 -11.84 8.66
C ALA A 168 -11.92 -12.05 7.18
N LEU A 169 -10.97 -12.51 6.36
CA LEU A 169 -11.23 -12.84 4.95
C LEU A 169 -12.21 -13.97 4.77
N GLU A 170 -12.13 -15.01 5.59
CA GLU A 170 -13.08 -16.13 5.55
C GLU A 170 -14.50 -15.62 5.80
N LYS A 171 -14.69 -14.77 6.82
CA LYS A 171 -15.98 -14.15 7.10
C LYS A 171 -16.48 -13.34 5.91
N LEU A 172 -15.67 -12.37 5.45
CA LEU A 172 -16.04 -11.46 4.36
C LEU A 172 -16.33 -12.15 3.03
N LYS A 173 -15.72 -13.30 2.75
CA LYS A 173 -15.95 -14.07 1.51
C LYS A 173 -17.19 -14.97 1.58
N ASN A 174 -17.72 -15.16 2.78
CA ASN A 174 -18.91 -15.98 3.04
C ASN A 174 -20.15 -15.13 3.36
N GLU A 175 -20.05 -13.80 3.23
CA GLU A 175 -21.18 -12.84 3.30
C GLU A 175 -21.93 -12.74 1.96
#